data_AF-A0AA41U1D8-F1
#
_entry.id   AF-A0AA41U1D8-F1
#
_cell.length_a   1.000
_cell.length_b   1.000
_cell.length_c   1.000
_cell.angle_alpha   90.00
_cell.angle_beta   90.00
_cell.angle_gamma   90.00
#
_symmetry.space_group_name_H-M   'P 1'
#
loop_
_entity.id
_entity.type
_entity.pdbx_description
1 polymer ?
#
loop_
_entity_poly.entity_id
_entity_poly.type
_entity_poly.pdbx_seq_one_letter_code
_entity_poly.pdbx_strand_id
1 'polypeptide(L)'
;MTEQPGGHNVPTAPKEPTEAQMEAFLLAALKALAGGKVFAWHKAALAAVDQQLAAIPAGPRRTLWVQQMNALIAQMYAQILAELPPTFDTAMQEVMEDLQGVAHGFTAAEVDPVDITPALAKRANQYVGSSTCMKNITDTVLPDKTKKLAAFASRPLRLEPCIVEQLASYAKEFNELSLMVGDVDRIEAQISGMKLTVFLGPLTEQLYALRAKARLALQTTPAQTATLIDQQLLATFAATEEVQEQLIKDLCGTPKAEAQICTLNLSGELVRTSPPLIGRFAPLSGMGGAAIKTCTSLSQTYGKPFVLCFGAQEPDAMARVVLHCQNKTIFQAVTKRLGQHPPLSMVSKVVGILAWDNPEWDQVCLAINKFAYTEIDLPPHTDAIIWQPLGNLWVPVAMEGAGFQTDQACIKHHKQELGANPSKAKAEAYYAELAEACRQACQFWYANGRPQSIDAPDLQLAVGNWRIKVRNLYGKPEVFHIDSHYQHSAWINHKV
;
A
#
# COMPACT_ATOMS: atom_id res chain seq x y z
N MET A 1 25.08 -22.42 116.31
CA MET A 1 25.30 -22.84 114.92
C MET A 1 24.09 -23.66 114.52
N THR A 2 23.24 -23.10 113.68
CA THR A 2 22.02 -23.75 113.17
C THR A 2 21.86 -23.31 111.72
N GLU A 3 21.96 -24.28 110.81
CA GLU A 3 21.85 -24.13 109.36
C GLU A 3 20.38 -23.93 108.93
N GLN A 4 20.17 -23.05 107.95
CA GLN A 4 18.92 -22.95 107.18
C GLN A 4 18.96 -23.93 106.00
N PRO A 5 17.87 -24.66 105.68
CA PRO A 5 17.75 -25.36 104.42
C PRO A 5 17.19 -24.41 103.35
N GLY A 6 17.97 -24.20 102.29
CA GLY A 6 17.53 -23.56 101.05
C GLY A 6 16.66 -24.50 100.23
N GLY A 7 15.48 -24.03 99.81
CA GLY A 7 14.64 -24.71 98.83
C GLY A 7 15.18 -24.51 97.41
N HIS A 8 15.52 -25.59 96.73
CA HIS A 8 15.79 -25.60 95.30
C HIS A 8 14.46 -25.54 94.52
N ASN A 9 14.22 -24.44 93.81
CA ASN A 9 13.28 -24.41 92.70
C ASN A 9 13.91 -25.18 91.52
N VAL A 10 13.39 -26.38 91.24
CA VAL A 10 13.69 -27.10 89.99
C VAL A 10 12.86 -26.42 88.88
N PRO A 11 13.47 -25.91 87.79
CA PRO A 11 12.72 -25.39 86.66
C PRO A 11 11.94 -26.52 86.00
N THR A 12 10.62 -26.38 85.90
CA THR A 12 9.77 -27.27 85.11
C THR A 12 10.27 -27.29 83.66
N ALA A 13 10.44 -28.48 83.09
CA ALA A 13 10.81 -28.63 81.69
C ALA A 13 9.81 -27.85 80.80
N PRO A 14 10.28 -27.17 79.73
CA PRO A 14 9.39 -26.46 78.83
C PRO A 14 8.31 -27.41 78.30
N LYS A 15 7.04 -26.99 78.38
CA LYS A 15 5.93 -27.80 77.86
C LYS A 15 6.05 -27.93 76.34
N GLU A 16 5.90 -29.14 75.83
CA GLU A 16 5.79 -29.39 74.40
C GLU A 16 4.43 -28.87 73.87
N PRO A 17 4.39 -28.36 72.63
CA PRO A 17 3.15 -27.90 71.98
C PRO A 17 2.22 -29.06 71.62
N THR A 18 0.92 -28.79 71.59
CA THR A 18 -0.07 -29.73 71.05
C THR A 18 0.01 -29.80 69.52
N GLU A 19 -0.45 -30.91 68.93
CA GLU A 19 -0.49 -31.12 67.48
C GLU A 19 -1.26 -30.00 66.75
N ALA A 20 -2.42 -29.61 67.27
CA ALA A 20 -3.23 -28.53 66.71
C ALA A 20 -2.54 -27.15 66.77
N GLN A 21 -1.79 -26.86 67.84
CA GLN A 21 -1.00 -25.63 67.93
C GLN A 21 0.14 -25.62 66.92
N MET A 22 0.82 -26.77 66.76
CA MET A 22 1.91 -26.93 65.81
C MET A 22 1.44 -26.82 64.36
N GLU A 23 0.33 -27.47 64.03
CA GLU A 23 -0.27 -27.42 62.69
C GLU A 23 -0.67 -25.99 62.32
N ALA A 24 -1.35 -25.26 63.23
CA ALA A 24 -1.75 -23.87 63.01
C ALA A 24 -0.53 -22.95 62.79
N PHE A 25 0.53 -23.12 63.58
CA PHE A 25 1.76 -22.34 63.47
C PHE A 25 2.53 -22.62 62.17
N LEU A 26 2.70 -23.88 61.81
CA LEU A 26 3.40 -24.27 60.58
C LEU A 26 2.60 -23.90 59.34
N LEU A 27 1.26 -24.02 59.38
CA LEU A 27 0.39 -23.54 58.30
C LEU A 27 0.54 -22.02 58.09
N ALA A 28 0.62 -21.24 59.17
CA ALA A 28 0.88 -19.81 59.09
C ALA A 28 2.28 -19.51 58.49
N ALA A 29 3.30 -20.25 58.91
CA ALA A 29 4.66 -20.13 58.37
C ALA A 29 4.73 -20.51 56.87
N LEU A 30 4.07 -21.59 56.46
CA LEU A 30 3.99 -22.04 55.07
C LEU A 30 3.31 -20.99 54.19
N LYS A 31 2.16 -20.45 54.62
CA LYS A 31 1.45 -19.36 53.93
C LYS A 31 2.32 -18.13 53.76
N ALA A 32 3.02 -17.71 54.83
CA ALA A 32 3.92 -16.56 54.81
C ALA A 32 5.11 -16.78 53.86
N LEU A 33 5.72 -17.98 53.89
CA LEU A 33 6.85 -18.32 53.04
C LEU A 33 6.45 -18.40 51.55
N ALA A 34 5.37 -19.11 51.24
CA ALA A 34 4.83 -19.22 49.88
C ALA A 34 4.46 -17.84 49.32
N GLY A 35 3.69 -17.04 50.08
CA GLY A 35 3.34 -15.67 49.70
C GLY A 35 4.57 -14.79 49.48
N GLY A 36 5.59 -14.90 50.35
CA GLY A 36 6.85 -14.19 50.21
C GLY A 36 7.63 -14.55 48.95
N LYS A 37 7.68 -15.85 48.57
CA LYS A 37 8.34 -16.32 47.34
C LYS A 37 7.61 -15.83 46.09
N VAL A 38 6.29 -15.95 46.05
CA VAL A 38 5.47 -15.51 44.92
C VAL A 38 5.56 -13.98 44.77
N PHE A 39 5.57 -13.22 45.86
CA PHE A 39 5.76 -11.78 45.85
C PHE A 39 7.16 -11.36 45.39
N ALA A 40 8.20 -12.06 45.83
CA ALA A 40 9.57 -11.81 45.38
C ALA A 40 9.72 -12.07 43.87
N TRP A 41 9.13 -13.15 43.36
CA TRP A 41 9.04 -13.43 41.93
C TRP A 41 8.32 -12.32 41.17
N HIS A 42 7.16 -11.87 41.64
CA HIS A 42 6.39 -10.79 41.02
C HIS A 42 7.22 -9.50 40.89
N LYS A 43 7.91 -9.09 41.96
CA LYS A 43 8.81 -7.91 41.92
C LYS A 43 9.97 -8.10 40.94
N ALA A 44 10.60 -9.27 40.92
CA ALA A 44 11.69 -9.55 40.00
C ALA A 44 11.21 -9.56 38.53
N ALA A 45 10.04 -10.14 38.27
CA ALA A 45 9.43 -10.16 36.95
C ALA A 45 9.16 -8.75 36.42
N LEU A 46 8.54 -7.88 37.24
CA LEU A 46 8.29 -6.48 36.87
C LEU A 46 9.60 -5.71 36.59
N ALA A 47 10.63 -5.90 37.42
CA ALA A 47 11.93 -5.25 37.23
C ALA A 47 12.65 -5.69 35.95
N ALA A 48 12.37 -6.89 35.44
CA ALA A 48 13.00 -7.45 34.25
C ALA A 48 12.33 -7.01 32.93
N VAL A 49 11.10 -6.49 32.94
CA VAL A 49 10.33 -6.18 31.72
C VAL A 49 11.06 -5.21 30.80
N ASP A 50 11.59 -4.11 31.33
CA ASP A 50 12.29 -3.11 30.52
C ASP A 50 13.55 -3.68 29.86
N GLN A 51 14.26 -4.57 30.54
CA GLN A 51 15.44 -5.24 30.00
C GLN A 51 15.05 -6.22 28.90
N GLN A 52 13.97 -6.98 29.09
CA GLN A 52 13.48 -7.95 28.10
C GLN A 52 13.02 -7.28 26.80
N LEU A 53 12.50 -6.05 26.88
CA LEU A 53 12.03 -5.27 25.74
C LEU A 53 13.06 -4.25 25.23
N ALA A 54 14.33 -4.33 25.69
CA ALA A 54 15.35 -3.33 25.37
C ALA A 54 15.70 -3.21 23.88
N ALA A 55 15.50 -4.29 23.11
CA ALA A 55 15.72 -4.30 21.67
C ALA A 55 14.62 -3.53 20.89
N ILE A 56 13.48 -3.22 21.53
CA ILE A 56 12.47 -2.33 20.96
C ILE A 56 12.89 -0.88 21.25
N PRO A 57 12.96 -0.01 20.23
CA PRO A 57 13.28 1.40 20.42
C PRO A 57 12.37 2.06 21.47
N ALA A 58 12.94 2.95 22.28
CA ALA A 58 12.16 3.72 23.25
C ALA A 58 11.13 4.59 22.51
N GLY A 59 9.88 4.55 22.95
CA GLY A 59 8.78 5.27 22.31
C GLY A 59 7.41 4.73 22.72
N PRO A 60 6.32 5.28 22.14
CA PRO A 60 4.95 4.94 22.53
C PRO A 60 4.65 3.44 22.47
N ARG A 61 5.15 2.76 21.44
CA ARG A 61 4.91 1.33 21.23
C ARG A 61 5.63 0.44 22.24
N ARG A 62 6.88 0.76 22.60
CA ARG A 62 7.56 0.06 23.71
C ARG A 62 6.81 0.26 25.02
N THR A 63 6.33 1.47 25.29
CA THR A 63 5.52 1.75 26.49
C THR A 63 4.26 0.88 26.53
N LEU A 64 3.59 0.69 25.39
CA LEU A 64 2.43 -0.21 25.29
C LEU A 64 2.80 -1.66 25.59
N TRP A 65 3.90 -2.18 25.02
CA TRP A 65 4.38 -3.54 25.32
C TRP A 65 4.74 -3.73 26.79
N VAL A 66 5.39 -2.74 27.41
CA VAL A 66 5.69 -2.75 28.85
C VAL A 66 4.41 -2.79 29.67
N GLN A 67 3.40 -1.98 29.33
CA GLN A 67 2.09 -1.99 30.01
C GLN A 67 1.42 -3.36 29.91
N GLN A 68 1.43 -4.00 28.74
CA GLN A 68 0.86 -5.34 28.55
C GLN A 68 1.59 -6.41 29.36
N MET A 69 2.94 -6.39 29.36
CA MET A 69 3.74 -7.31 30.16
C MET A 69 3.45 -7.14 31.66
N ASN A 70 3.35 -5.90 32.15
CA ASN A 70 3.01 -5.63 33.54
C ASN A 70 1.60 -6.15 33.90
N ALA A 71 0.62 -5.96 33.01
CA ALA A 71 -0.74 -6.49 33.21
C ALA A 71 -0.75 -8.03 33.24
N LEU A 72 0.02 -8.69 32.37
CA LEU A 72 0.18 -10.14 32.35
C LEU A 72 0.82 -10.66 33.64
N ILE A 73 1.87 -9.99 34.12
CA ILE A 73 2.55 -10.34 35.38
C ILE A 73 1.59 -10.23 36.56
N ALA A 74 0.79 -9.16 36.63
CA ALA A 74 -0.22 -8.98 37.67
C ALA A 74 -1.30 -10.08 37.62
N GLN A 75 -1.78 -10.44 36.41
CA GLN A 75 -2.74 -11.52 36.23
C GLN A 75 -2.17 -12.87 36.65
N MET A 76 -0.94 -13.18 36.25
CA MET A 76 -0.25 -14.42 36.66
C MET A 76 -0.03 -14.49 38.17
N TYR A 77 0.35 -13.37 38.80
CA TYR A 77 0.49 -13.27 40.25
C TYR A 77 -0.82 -13.58 40.98
N ALA A 78 -1.93 -12.98 40.54
CA ALA A 78 -3.25 -13.25 41.11
C ALA A 78 -3.68 -14.72 40.92
N GLN A 79 -3.42 -15.32 39.76
CA GLN A 79 -3.68 -16.74 39.50
C GLN A 79 -2.92 -17.65 40.47
N ILE A 80 -1.62 -17.41 40.64
CA ILE A 80 -0.80 -18.22 41.55
C ILE A 80 -1.37 -18.13 42.98
N LEU A 81 -1.68 -16.92 43.46
CA LEU A 81 -2.24 -16.74 44.81
C LEU A 81 -3.59 -17.45 45.01
N ALA A 82 -4.43 -17.50 43.98
CA ALA A 82 -5.72 -18.19 44.04
C ALA A 82 -5.57 -19.72 44.03
N GLU A 83 -4.50 -20.25 43.42
CA GLU A 83 -4.21 -21.69 43.34
C GLU A 83 -3.52 -22.24 44.60
N LEU A 84 -2.97 -21.37 45.47
CA LEU A 84 -2.24 -21.78 46.68
C LEU A 84 -3.10 -22.44 47.79
N PRO A 85 -4.27 -21.90 48.20
CA PRO A 85 -5.01 -22.41 49.36
C PRO A 85 -5.35 -23.91 49.33
N PRO A 86 -5.82 -24.49 48.21
CA PRO A 86 -6.12 -25.93 48.12
C PRO A 86 -4.90 -26.84 48.32
N THR A 87 -3.68 -26.32 48.09
CA THR A 87 -2.44 -27.11 48.19
C THR A 87 -1.83 -27.10 49.59
N PHE A 88 -2.30 -26.23 50.50
CA PHE A 88 -1.75 -26.12 51.84
C PHE A 88 -2.20 -27.25 52.78
N ASP A 89 -3.43 -27.72 52.64
CA ASP A 89 -3.97 -28.76 53.53
C ASP A 89 -3.25 -30.11 53.34
N THR A 90 -2.98 -30.49 52.09
CA THR A 90 -2.18 -31.69 51.76
C THR A 90 -0.72 -31.52 52.19
N ALA A 91 -0.15 -30.33 52.03
CA ALA A 91 1.21 -30.04 52.43
C ALA A 91 1.40 -30.13 53.95
N MET A 92 0.38 -29.78 54.73
CA MET A 92 0.51 -29.82 56.18
C MET A 92 0.53 -31.23 56.76
N GLN A 93 -0.17 -32.18 56.16
CA GLN A 93 -0.04 -33.59 56.55
C GLN A 93 1.41 -34.07 56.40
N GLU A 94 2.04 -33.81 55.25
CA GLU A 94 3.44 -34.16 55.00
C GLU A 94 4.40 -33.48 55.99
N VAL A 95 4.23 -32.18 56.21
CA VAL A 95 5.11 -31.41 57.12
C VAL A 95 4.97 -31.90 58.57
N MET A 96 3.76 -32.27 59.01
CA MET A 96 3.53 -32.79 60.36
C MET A 96 4.13 -34.18 60.55
N GLU A 97 4.02 -35.07 59.56
CA GLU A 97 4.66 -36.39 59.56
C GLU A 97 6.20 -36.28 59.65
N ASP A 98 6.79 -35.39 58.85
CA ASP A 98 8.23 -35.10 58.90
C ASP A 98 8.66 -34.53 60.26
N LEU A 99 7.82 -33.70 60.88
CA LEU A 99 8.10 -33.11 62.19
C LEU A 99 8.08 -34.16 63.31
N GLN A 100 7.18 -35.14 63.25
CA GLN A 100 7.07 -36.23 64.23
C GLN A 100 8.29 -37.18 64.18
N GLY A 101 8.98 -37.27 63.05
CA GLY A 101 10.19 -38.08 62.87
C GLY A 101 11.49 -37.46 63.40
N VAL A 102 11.47 -36.20 63.87
CA VAL A 102 12.69 -35.44 64.22
C VAL A 102 12.51 -34.66 65.52
N ALA A 103 13.53 -34.62 66.38
CA ALA A 103 13.53 -33.74 67.55
C ALA A 103 13.54 -32.26 67.12
N HIS A 104 12.37 -31.60 67.14
CA HIS A 104 12.17 -30.24 66.60
C HIS A 104 12.43 -29.11 67.63
N GLY A 105 12.39 -29.44 68.93
CA GLY A 105 12.75 -28.51 70.02
C GLY A 105 11.90 -27.24 70.11
N PHE A 106 10.66 -27.28 69.60
CA PHE A 106 9.69 -26.19 69.75
C PHE A 106 8.97 -26.34 71.09
N THR A 107 8.79 -25.25 71.82
CA THR A 107 8.07 -25.19 73.10
C THR A 107 6.69 -24.60 72.91
N ALA A 108 5.70 -24.98 73.69
CA ALA A 108 4.33 -24.45 73.60
C ALA A 108 4.29 -22.90 73.61
N ALA A 109 5.15 -22.25 74.38
CA ALA A 109 5.25 -20.79 74.45
C ALA A 109 5.82 -20.14 73.17
N GLU A 110 6.53 -20.89 72.33
CA GLU A 110 7.00 -20.43 71.02
C GLU A 110 5.93 -20.58 69.94
N VAL A 111 5.04 -21.57 70.08
CA VAL A 111 4.01 -21.90 69.07
C VAL A 111 2.69 -21.17 69.32
N ASP A 112 2.45 -20.79 70.58
CA ASP A 112 1.25 -20.10 71.08
C ASP A 112 1.34 -18.56 71.23
N PRO A 113 2.30 -17.83 70.62
CA PRO A 113 2.17 -16.40 70.36
C PRO A 113 1.92 -16.14 68.87
N VAL A 114 0.97 -15.23 68.58
CA VAL A 114 0.64 -14.78 67.22
C VAL A 114 1.80 -14.01 66.56
N ASP A 115 2.77 -13.51 67.36
CA ASP A 115 3.96 -12.81 66.88
C ASP A 115 5.13 -13.77 66.64
N ILE A 116 5.27 -14.21 65.39
CA ILE A 116 6.41 -15.01 64.93
C ILE A 116 7.64 -14.10 64.81
N THR A 117 8.58 -14.20 65.76
CA THR A 117 9.87 -13.49 65.65
C THR A 117 10.67 -13.94 64.42
N PRO A 118 11.58 -13.12 63.87
CA PRO A 118 12.40 -13.52 62.71
C PRO A 118 13.21 -14.80 62.93
N ALA A 119 13.68 -15.05 64.16
CA ALA A 119 14.40 -16.26 64.53
C ALA A 119 13.48 -17.49 64.53
N LEU A 120 12.25 -17.32 65.03
CA LEU A 120 11.24 -18.39 65.05
C LEU A 120 10.72 -18.71 63.66
N ALA A 121 10.47 -17.69 62.83
CA ALA A 121 10.12 -17.83 61.41
C ALA A 121 11.22 -18.60 60.66
N LYS A 122 12.49 -18.29 60.92
CA LYS A 122 13.63 -18.99 60.29
C LYS A 122 13.65 -20.48 60.64
N ARG A 123 13.36 -20.84 61.89
CA ARG A 123 13.23 -22.25 62.31
C ARG A 123 12.03 -22.92 61.65
N ALA A 124 10.85 -22.31 61.69
CA ALA A 124 9.66 -22.86 61.04
C ALA A 124 9.87 -23.09 59.53
N ASN A 125 10.52 -22.13 58.86
CA ASN A 125 10.87 -22.21 57.44
C ASN A 125 11.79 -23.39 57.08
N GLN A 126 12.57 -23.94 58.01
CA GLN A 126 13.38 -25.14 57.75
C GLN A 126 12.51 -26.37 57.50
N TYR A 127 11.34 -26.45 58.14
CA TYR A 127 10.42 -27.58 58.01
C TYR A 127 9.41 -27.38 56.89
N VAL A 128 8.76 -26.20 56.83
CA VAL A 128 7.79 -25.93 55.76
C VAL A 128 8.46 -25.75 54.39
N GLY A 129 9.73 -25.33 54.36
CA GLY A 129 10.49 -25.09 53.14
C GLY A 129 10.87 -26.36 52.37
N SER A 130 10.93 -27.52 53.04
CA SER A 130 11.21 -28.82 52.40
C SER A 130 9.96 -29.54 51.86
N SER A 131 8.76 -29.02 52.17
CA SER A 131 7.48 -29.60 51.76
C SER A 131 7.33 -29.72 50.24
N THR A 132 6.54 -30.69 49.78
CA THR A 132 6.24 -30.89 48.36
C THR A 132 5.57 -29.67 47.74
N CYS A 133 4.69 -28.99 48.50
CA CYS A 133 4.07 -27.73 48.07
C CYS A 133 5.11 -26.64 47.79
N MET A 134 6.05 -26.41 48.72
CA MET A 134 7.09 -25.40 48.52
C MET A 134 8.03 -25.74 47.35
N LYS A 135 8.43 -27.00 47.22
CA LYS A 135 9.21 -27.47 46.06
C LYS A 135 8.44 -27.28 44.76
N ASN A 136 7.15 -27.61 44.71
CA ASN A 136 6.34 -27.39 43.52
C ASN A 136 6.24 -25.91 43.14
N ILE A 137 6.10 -25.01 44.13
CA ILE A 137 6.11 -23.56 43.89
C ILE A 137 7.47 -23.12 43.33
N THR A 138 8.58 -23.49 43.96
CA THR A 138 9.92 -23.00 43.58
C THR A 138 10.49 -23.64 42.33
N ASP A 139 10.21 -24.92 42.10
CA ASP A 139 10.88 -25.73 41.10
C ASP A 139 10.02 -25.93 39.86
N THR A 140 8.70 -25.74 39.97
CA THR A 140 7.75 -25.94 38.86
C THR A 140 6.98 -24.66 38.53
N VAL A 141 6.13 -24.17 39.45
CA VAL A 141 5.15 -23.10 39.15
C VAL A 141 5.84 -21.78 38.79
N LEU A 142 6.75 -21.28 39.63
CA LEU A 142 7.44 -20.02 39.36
C LEU A 142 8.36 -20.10 38.13
N PRO A 143 9.16 -21.17 37.92
CA PRO A 143 9.91 -21.36 36.69
C PRO A 143 9.03 -21.42 35.43
N ASP A 144 7.90 -22.13 35.46
CA ASP A 144 6.98 -22.22 34.32
C ASP A 144 6.36 -20.87 33.96
N LYS A 145 5.95 -20.09 34.96
CA LYS A 145 5.43 -18.73 34.74
C LYS A 145 6.53 -17.81 34.19
N THR A 146 7.77 -17.95 34.68
CA THR A 146 8.93 -17.22 34.15
C THR A 146 9.22 -17.59 32.69
N LYS A 147 9.15 -18.87 32.34
CA LYS A 147 9.30 -19.36 30.95
C LYS A 147 8.19 -18.82 30.05
N LYS A 148 6.94 -18.79 30.53
CA LYS A 148 5.82 -18.16 29.81
C LYS A 148 6.08 -16.67 29.59
N LEU A 149 6.50 -15.92 30.61
CA LEU A 149 6.83 -14.49 30.46
C LEU A 149 7.95 -14.27 29.45
N ALA A 150 9.01 -15.08 29.45
CA ALA A 150 10.09 -14.98 28.47
C ALA A 150 9.60 -15.27 27.03
N ALA A 151 8.74 -16.27 26.86
CA ALA A 151 8.10 -16.54 25.57
C ALA A 151 7.24 -15.37 25.11
N PHE A 152 6.45 -14.77 26.00
CA PHE A 152 5.65 -13.58 25.71
C PHE A 152 6.53 -12.37 25.36
N ALA A 153 7.60 -12.10 26.10
CA ALA A 153 8.52 -11.00 25.82
C ALA A 153 9.22 -11.11 24.45
N SER A 154 9.41 -12.35 23.96
CA SER A 154 9.99 -12.59 22.64
C SER A 154 9.04 -12.26 21.48
N ARG A 155 7.73 -12.20 21.72
CA ARG A 155 6.71 -11.97 20.69
C ARG A 155 6.72 -10.53 20.15
N PRO A 156 6.74 -9.47 20.98
CA PRO A 156 6.94 -8.10 20.51
C PRO A 156 8.14 -7.94 19.57
N LEU A 157 9.25 -8.63 19.86
CA LEU A 157 10.46 -8.60 19.02
C LEU A 157 10.25 -9.19 17.62
N ARG A 158 9.28 -10.09 17.43
CA ARG A 158 8.93 -10.68 16.14
C ARG A 158 7.82 -9.90 15.43
N LEU A 159 6.87 -9.34 16.19
CA LEU A 159 5.78 -8.54 15.64
C LEU A 159 6.24 -7.16 15.14
N GLU A 160 7.22 -6.51 15.79
CA GLU A 160 7.71 -5.20 15.35
C GLU A 160 8.20 -5.18 13.89
N PRO A 161 9.05 -6.12 13.44
CA PRO A 161 9.41 -6.23 12.02
C PRO A 161 8.19 -6.32 11.09
N CYS A 162 7.19 -7.13 11.45
CA CYS A 162 5.96 -7.28 10.67
C CYS A 162 5.18 -5.94 10.59
N ILE A 163 5.00 -5.25 11.72
CA ILE A 163 4.33 -3.93 11.76
C ILE A 163 5.06 -2.92 10.87
N VAL A 164 6.39 -2.84 11.00
CA VAL A 164 7.22 -1.89 10.23
C VAL A 164 7.12 -2.19 8.74
N GLU A 165 7.25 -3.45 8.33
CA GLU A 165 7.17 -3.86 6.93
C GLU A 165 5.80 -3.57 6.33
N GLN A 166 4.71 -3.96 7.02
CA GLN A 166 3.35 -3.78 6.51
C GLN A 166 2.98 -2.30 6.42
N LEU A 167 3.33 -1.48 7.42
CA LEU A 167 3.10 -0.03 7.38
C LEU A 167 3.93 0.65 6.29
N ALA A 168 5.19 0.27 6.10
CA ALA A 168 6.02 0.81 5.04
C ALA A 168 5.47 0.46 3.65
N SER A 169 5.03 -0.79 3.47
CA SER A 169 4.40 -1.22 2.22
C SER A 169 3.10 -0.47 1.95
N TYR A 170 2.26 -0.24 2.96
CA TYR A 170 1.04 0.54 2.80
C TYR A 170 1.34 2.02 2.51
N ALA A 171 2.28 2.63 3.24
CA ALA A 171 2.67 4.02 3.07
C ALA A 171 3.17 4.31 1.65
N LYS A 172 3.88 3.37 1.02
CA LYS A 172 4.30 3.49 -0.38
C LYS A 172 3.10 3.67 -1.31
N GLU A 173 2.13 2.76 -1.25
CA GLU A 173 0.93 2.79 -2.11
C GLU A 173 0.04 4.01 -1.81
N PHE A 174 -0.08 4.38 -0.53
CA PHE A 174 -0.79 5.59 -0.11
C PHE A 174 -0.17 6.85 -0.72
N ASN A 175 1.16 6.98 -0.65
CA ASN A 175 1.87 8.14 -1.19
C ASN A 175 1.77 8.21 -2.72
N GLU A 176 1.86 7.08 -3.41
CA GLU A 176 1.68 7.00 -4.86
C GLU A 176 0.29 7.48 -5.28
N LEU A 177 -0.77 6.99 -4.62
CA LEU A 177 -2.14 7.43 -4.88
C LEU A 177 -2.32 8.93 -4.56
N SER A 178 -1.73 9.42 -3.46
CA SER A 178 -1.81 10.83 -3.06
C SER A 178 -1.21 11.75 -4.12
N LEU A 179 -0.06 11.39 -4.68
CA LEU A 179 0.57 12.12 -5.79
C LEU A 179 -0.34 12.14 -7.03
N MET A 180 -0.92 10.99 -7.40
CA MET A 180 -1.86 10.91 -8.53
C MET A 180 -3.10 11.79 -8.34
N VAL A 181 -3.69 11.80 -7.13
CA VAL A 181 -4.81 12.70 -6.84
C VAL A 181 -4.37 14.16 -6.98
N GLY A 182 -3.16 14.50 -6.53
CA GLY A 182 -2.55 15.81 -6.75
C GLY A 182 -2.39 16.16 -8.23
N ASP A 183 -2.02 15.20 -9.08
CA ASP A 183 -1.95 15.39 -10.55
C ASP A 183 -3.31 15.70 -11.15
N VAL A 184 -4.36 14.98 -10.73
CA VAL A 184 -5.73 15.26 -11.17
C VAL A 184 -6.18 16.66 -10.74
N ASP A 185 -5.89 17.05 -9.50
CA ASP A 185 -6.22 18.38 -8.97
C ASP A 185 -5.56 19.50 -9.79
N ARG A 186 -4.31 19.28 -10.23
CA ARG A 186 -3.59 20.20 -11.13
C ARG A 186 -4.22 20.28 -12.52
N ILE A 187 -4.59 19.14 -13.10
CA ILE A 187 -5.27 19.07 -14.40
C ILE A 187 -6.61 19.82 -14.34
N GLU A 188 -7.42 19.57 -13.31
CA GLU A 188 -8.71 20.26 -13.11
C GLU A 188 -8.52 21.78 -13.01
N ALA A 189 -7.56 22.22 -12.21
CA ALA A 189 -7.23 23.65 -12.08
C ALA A 189 -6.79 24.26 -13.42
N GLN A 190 -5.97 23.55 -14.20
CA GLN A 190 -5.51 24.01 -15.51
C GLN A 190 -6.68 24.13 -16.52
N ILE A 191 -7.57 23.14 -16.58
CA ILE A 191 -8.75 23.14 -17.46
C ILE A 191 -9.69 24.29 -17.09
N SER A 192 -9.94 24.48 -15.79
CA SER A 192 -10.78 25.56 -15.27
C SER A 192 -10.17 26.93 -15.59
N GLY A 193 -8.86 27.10 -15.36
CA GLY A 193 -8.13 28.33 -15.68
C GLY A 193 -8.19 28.71 -17.17
N MET A 194 -8.19 27.71 -18.06
CA MET A 194 -8.37 27.91 -19.51
C MET A 194 -9.84 27.98 -19.95
N LYS A 195 -10.81 27.86 -19.04
CA LYS A 195 -12.25 27.84 -19.33
C LYS A 195 -12.67 26.74 -20.32
N LEU A 196 -11.99 25.59 -20.28
CA LEU A 196 -12.22 24.48 -21.21
C LEU A 196 -13.17 23.41 -20.67
N THR A 197 -13.72 23.58 -19.46
CA THR A 197 -14.51 22.57 -18.74
C THR A 197 -15.65 21.98 -19.58
N VAL A 198 -16.42 22.81 -20.28
CA VAL A 198 -17.57 22.34 -21.08
C VAL A 198 -17.12 21.54 -22.30
N PHE A 199 -15.97 21.88 -22.87
CA PHE A 199 -15.43 21.21 -24.04
C PHE A 199 -14.73 19.89 -23.68
N LEU A 200 -13.97 19.87 -22.58
CA LEU A 200 -13.18 18.71 -22.12
C LEU A 200 -13.96 17.79 -21.17
N GLY A 201 -15.18 18.14 -20.78
CA GLY A 201 -16.03 17.34 -19.90
C GLY A 201 -16.09 15.85 -20.25
N PRO A 202 -16.37 15.46 -21.52
CA PRO A 202 -16.40 14.05 -21.92
C PRO A 202 -15.06 13.30 -21.75
N LEU A 203 -13.94 14.01 -21.68
CA LEU A 203 -12.62 13.43 -21.45
C LEU A 203 -12.34 13.27 -19.94
N THR A 204 -12.81 14.21 -19.10
CA THR A 204 -12.48 14.28 -17.67
C THR A 204 -13.53 13.69 -16.74
N GLU A 205 -14.74 13.38 -17.21
CA GLU A 205 -15.84 12.88 -16.37
C GLU A 205 -15.44 11.63 -15.57
N GLN A 206 -14.89 10.63 -16.27
CA GLN A 206 -14.41 9.40 -15.62
C GLN A 206 -13.21 9.67 -14.69
N LEU A 207 -12.31 10.57 -15.08
CA LEU A 207 -11.16 10.97 -14.25
C LEU A 207 -11.63 11.54 -12.90
N TYR A 208 -12.63 12.42 -12.91
CA TYR A 208 -13.17 13.04 -11.70
C TYR A 208 -13.95 12.04 -10.84
N ALA A 209 -14.68 11.11 -11.45
CA ALA A 209 -15.34 10.02 -10.72
C ALA A 209 -14.32 9.10 -10.00
N LEU A 210 -13.21 8.75 -10.67
CA LEU A 210 -12.15 7.95 -10.09
C LEU A 210 -11.38 8.70 -9.00
N ARG A 211 -11.11 10.00 -9.19
CA ARG A 211 -10.50 10.87 -8.17
C ARG A 211 -11.34 10.91 -6.89
N ALA A 212 -12.67 10.98 -7.00
CA ALA A 212 -13.55 10.94 -5.83
C ALA A 212 -13.38 9.63 -5.04
N LYS A 213 -13.31 8.48 -5.72
CA LYS A 213 -13.04 7.18 -5.09
C LYS A 213 -11.64 7.12 -4.46
N ALA A 214 -10.63 7.62 -5.17
CA ALA A 214 -9.26 7.69 -4.64
C ALA A 214 -9.15 8.54 -3.38
N ARG A 215 -9.88 9.66 -3.32
CA ARG A 215 -9.95 10.49 -2.09
C ARG A 215 -10.57 9.74 -0.92
N LEU A 216 -11.53 8.85 -1.15
CA LEU A 216 -12.08 7.98 -0.10
C LEU A 216 -11.01 6.98 0.39
N ALA A 217 -10.26 6.34 -0.52
CA ALA A 217 -9.19 5.42 -0.17
C ALA A 217 -8.03 6.08 0.60
N LEU A 218 -7.85 7.40 0.44
CA LEU A 218 -6.87 8.21 1.17
C LEU A 218 -7.37 8.72 2.54
N GLN A 219 -8.61 8.42 2.95
CA GLN A 219 -9.15 8.90 4.23
C GLN A 219 -8.44 8.28 5.43
N THR A 220 -8.09 7.00 5.34
CA THR A 220 -7.28 6.32 6.34
C THR A 220 -5.82 6.56 6.00
N THR A 221 -5.07 7.15 6.91
CA THR A 221 -3.64 7.42 6.74
C THR A 221 -2.80 6.31 7.37
N PRO A 222 -1.53 6.11 6.92
CA PRO A 222 -0.62 5.17 7.57
C PRO A 222 -0.46 5.41 9.08
N ALA A 223 -0.50 6.67 9.54
CA ALA A 223 -0.43 7.03 10.95
C ALA A 223 -1.68 6.60 11.75
N GLN A 224 -2.87 6.76 11.15
CA GLN A 224 -4.12 6.26 11.75
C GLN A 224 -4.14 4.73 11.78
N THR A 225 -3.69 4.05 10.71
CA THR A 225 -3.56 2.59 10.70
C THR A 225 -2.58 2.10 11.76
N ALA A 226 -1.44 2.78 11.95
CA ALA A 226 -0.50 2.45 13.02
C ALA A 226 -1.15 2.57 14.40
N THR A 227 -1.94 3.61 14.63
CA THR A 227 -2.70 3.79 15.88
C THR A 227 -3.74 2.69 16.07
N LEU A 228 -4.43 2.28 15.01
CA LEU A 228 -5.42 1.20 15.04
C LEU A 228 -4.76 -0.16 15.33
N ILE A 229 -3.59 -0.43 14.74
CA ILE A 229 -2.79 -1.62 15.04
C ILE A 229 -2.44 -1.64 16.53
N ASP A 230 -1.89 -0.54 17.06
CA ASP A 230 -1.51 -0.45 18.47
C ASP A 230 -2.72 -0.71 19.40
N GLN A 231 -3.90 -0.17 19.07
CA GLN A 231 -5.16 -0.42 19.81
C GLN A 231 -5.64 -1.88 19.71
N GLN A 232 -5.55 -2.49 18.53
CA GLN A 232 -6.01 -3.87 18.33
C GLN A 232 -5.05 -4.89 18.94
N LEU A 233 -3.74 -4.62 18.93
CA LEU A 233 -2.75 -5.44 19.64
C LEU A 233 -2.96 -5.38 21.16
N LEU A 234 -3.38 -4.24 21.71
CA LEU A 234 -3.83 -4.14 23.09
C LEU A 234 -5.07 -4.99 23.35
N ALA A 235 -6.08 -4.94 22.50
CA ALA A 235 -7.32 -5.72 22.67
C ALA A 235 -7.09 -7.24 22.52
N THR A 236 -6.13 -7.63 21.68
CA THR A 236 -5.82 -9.02 21.35
C THR A 236 -4.54 -9.52 22.02
N PHE A 237 -4.10 -8.89 23.11
CA PHE A 237 -2.81 -9.20 23.75
C PHE A 237 -2.68 -10.68 24.18
N ALA A 238 -3.79 -11.34 24.51
CA ALA A 238 -3.83 -12.75 24.91
C ALA A 238 -3.87 -13.73 23.73
N ALA A 239 -4.03 -13.24 22.50
CA ALA A 239 -4.06 -14.07 21.29
C ALA A 239 -2.69 -14.69 20.99
N THR A 240 -2.63 -15.61 20.02
CA THR A 240 -1.34 -16.15 19.56
C THR A 240 -0.62 -15.13 18.67
N GLU A 241 0.66 -15.36 18.42
CA GLU A 241 1.47 -14.53 17.53
C GLU A 241 0.92 -14.52 16.11
N GLU A 242 0.51 -15.67 15.60
CA GLU A 242 -0.04 -15.83 14.26
C GLU A 242 -1.34 -15.03 14.08
N VAL A 243 -2.18 -14.98 15.11
CA VAL A 243 -3.41 -14.17 15.11
C VAL A 243 -3.08 -12.68 15.08
N GLN A 244 -2.09 -12.23 15.87
CA GLN A 244 -1.67 -10.84 15.89
C GLN A 244 -1.00 -10.43 14.56
N GLU A 245 -0.18 -11.29 13.97
CA GLU A 245 0.39 -11.06 12.64
C GLU A 245 -0.68 -10.94 11.56
N GLN A 246 -1.66 -11.84 11.56
CA GLN A 246 -2.74 -11.80 10.58
C GLN A 246 -3.54 -10.51 10.73
N LEU A 247 -3.83 -10.10 11.97
CA LEU A 247 -4.49 -8.83 12.25
C LEU A 247 -3.70 -7.63 11.72
N ILE A 248 -2.38 -7.58 11.89
CA ILE A 248 -1.53 -6.52 11.32
C ILE A 248 -1.62 -6.51 9.79
N LYS A 249 -1.53 -7.70 9.17
CA LYS A 249 -1.62 -7.88 7.71
C LYS A 249 -2.98 -7.42 7.18
N ASP A 250 -4.07 -7.72 7.88
CA ASP A 250 -5.42 -7.32 7.46
C ASP A 250 -5.62 -5.80 7.59
N LEU A 251 -5.21 -5.21 8.71
CA LEU A 251 -5.33 -3.77 8.98
C LEU A 251 -4.54 -2.91 7.98
N CYS A 252 -3.38 -3.39 7.50
CA CYS A 252 -2.63 -2.72 6.43
C CYS A 252 -3.09 -3.15 5.03
N GLY A 253 -3.49 -4.41 4.88
CA GLY A 253 -3.73 -5.06 3.60
C GLY A 253 -4.94 -4.51 2.87
N THR A 254 -6.06 -4.32 3.57
CA THR A 254 -7.28 -3.74 2.99
C THR A 254 -7.04 -2.34 2.40
N PRO A 255 -6.58 -1.33 3.18
CA PRO A 255 -6.38 0.00 2.63
C PRO A 255 -5.24 0.06 1.60
N LYS A 256 -4.22 -0.81 1.73
CA LYS A 256 -3.19 -0.97 0.69
C LYS A 256 -3.78 -1.45 -0.63
N ALA A 257 -4.61 -2.49 -0.61
CA ALA A 257 -5.22 -3.03 -1.81
C ALA A 257 -6.17 -2.01 -2.47
N GLU A 258 -6.94 -1.28 -1.67
CA GLU A 258 -7.78 -0.19 -2.18
C GLU A 258 -6.95 0.92 -2.84
N ALA A 259 -5.83 1.32 -2.23
CA ALA A 259 -4.93 2.31 -2.80
C ALA A 259 -4.32 1.83 -4.13
N GLN A 260 -3.91 0.56 -4.21
CA GLN A 260 -3.41 -0.05 -5.43
C GLN A 260 -4.45 -0.10 -6.55
N ILE A 261 -5.68 -0.53 -6.25
CA ILE A 261 -6.78 -0.57 -7.23
C ILE A 261 -7.11 0.83 -7.73
N CYS A 262 -7.15 1.82 -6.85
CA CYS A 262 -7.40 3.22 -7.24
C CYS A 262 -6.28 3.79 -8.11
N THR A 263 -5.03 3.49 -7.78
CA THR A 263 -3.84 3.89 -8.55
C THR A 263 -3.90 3.32 -9.97
N LEU A 264 -4.17 2.01 -10.09
CA LEU A 264 -4.32 1.35 -11.40
C LEU A 264 -5.43 1.99 -12.24
N ASN A 265 -6.59 2.25 -11.66
CA ASN A 265 -7.71 2.86 -12.38
C ASN A 265 -7.41 4.32 -12.79
N LEU A 266 -6.82 5.13 -11.91
CA LEU A 266 -6.46 6.52 -12.21
C LEU A 266 -5.38 6.63 -13.27
N SER A 267 -4.38 5.75 -13.24
CA SER A 267 -3.27 5.76 -14.19
C SER A 267 -3.75 5.75 -15.65
N GLY A 268 -4.75 4.93 -15.96
CA GLY A 268 -5.31 4.79 -17.31
C GLY A 268 -6.00 6.05 -17.83
N GLU A 269 -6.66 6.81 -16.95
CA GLU A 269 -7.32 8.06 -17.34
C GLU A 269 -6.36 9.27 -17.31
N LEU A 270 -5.37 9.29 -16.42
CA LEU A 270 -4.31 10.31 -16.37
C LEU A 270 -3.46 10.34 -17.64
N VAL A 271 -3.14 9.16 -18.20
CA VAL A 271 -2.52 9.01 -19.52
C VAL A 271 -3.27 9.81 -20.59
N ARG A 272 -4.61 9.76 -20.56
CA ARG A 272 -5.51 10.35 -21.56
C ARG A 272 -5.86 11.81 -21.28
N THR A 273 -5.40 12.37 -20.16
CA THR A 273 -5.68 13.73 -19.71
C THR A 273 -4.41 14.49 -19.30
N SER A 274 -3.26 14.08 -19.86
CA SER A 274 -1.96 14.61 -19.47
C SER A 274 -1.85 16.13 -19.69
N PRO A 275 -1.09 16.86 -18.86
CA PRO A 275 -0.92 18.31 -19.03
C PRO A 275 -0.46 18.75 -20.43
N PRO A 276 0.41 18.01 -21.15
CA PRO A 276 0.73 18.31 -22.54
C PRO A 276 -0.48 18.27 -23.47
N LEU A 277 -1.33 17.24 -23.36
CA LEU A 277 -2.55 17.14 -24.16
C LEU A 277 -3.51 18.28 -23.84
N ILE A 278 -3.73 18.57 -22.56
CA ILE A 278 -4.57 19.69 -22.11
C ILE A 278 -4.05 21.04 -22.63
N GLY A 279 -2.73 21.24 -22.61
CA GLY A 279 -2.07 22.44 -23.15
C GLY A 279 -2.32 22.66 -24.64
N ARG A 280 -2.52 21.60 -25.44
CA ARG A 280 -2.83 21.74 -26.88
C ARG A 280 -4.16 22.45 -27.13
N PHE A 281 -5.09 22.39 -26.19
CA PHE A 281 -6.38 23.08 -26.30
C PHE A 281 -6.32 24.55 -25.82
N ALA A 282 -5.18 25.03 -25.31
CA ALA A 282 -5.03 26.42 -24.87
C ALA A 282 -5.48 27.46 -25.92
N PRO A 283 -5.22 27.29 -27.24
CA PRO A 283 -5.71 28.22 -28.25
C PRO A 283 -7.23 28.38 -28.30
N LEU A 284 -8.00 27.34 -27.91
CA LEU A 284 -9.47 27.41 -27.85
C LEU A 284 -9.97 28.41 -26.81
N SER A 285 -9.20 28.65 -25.73
CA SER A 285 -9.59 29.56 -24.64
C SER A 285 -9.71 31.03 -25.08
N GLY A 286 -9.12 31.40 -26.22
CA GLY A 286 -9.12 32.75 -26.78
C GLY A 286 -9.96 32.93 -28.04
N MET A 287 -10.68 31.89 -28.50
CA MET A 287 -11.45 31.97 -29.76
C MET A 287 -12.81 32.68 -29.57
N GLY A 288 -13.33 33.29 -30.64
CA GLY A 288 -14.65 33.93 -30.63
C GLY A 288 -15.80 32.94 -30.36
N GLY A 289 -16.88 33.43 -29.75
CA GLY A 289 -17.97 32.60 -29.20
C GLY A 289 -18.66 31.64 -30.19
N ALA A 290 -18.73 31.98 -31.49
CA ALA A 290 -19.34 31.11 -32.49
C ALA A 290 -18.52 29.85 -32.80
N ALA A 291 -17.19 29.98 -32.88
CA ALA A 291 -16.27 28.86 -33.13
C ALA A 291 -16.28 27.86 -31.96
N ILE A 292 -16.14 28.40 -30.75
CA ILE A 292 -16.17 27.62 -29.51
C ILE A 292 -17.50 26.87 -29.40
N LYS A 293 -18.63 27.55 -29.62
CA LYS A 293 -19.96 26.93 -29.51
C LYS A 293 -20.12 25.73 -30.44
N THR A 294 -19.63 25.81 -31.68
CA THR A 294 -19.75 24.68 -32.61
C THR A 294 -18.84 23.52 -32.24
N CYS A 295 -17.59 23.79 -31.87
CA CYS A 295 -16.68 22.74 -31.38
C CYS A 295 -17.18 22.09 -30.08
N THR A 296 -17.74 22.86 -29.16
CA THR A 296 -18.42 22.34 -27.96
C THR A 296 -19.62 21.48 -28.33
N SER A 297 -20.42 21.88 -29.31
CA SER A 297 -21.55 21.06 -29.79
C SER A 297 -21.09 19.72 -30.36
N LEU A 298 -19.99 19.68 -31.11
CA LEU A 298 -19.42 18.43 -31.64
C LEU A 298 -18.87 17.55 -30.51
N SER A 299 -18.18 18.14 -29.52
CA SER A 299 -17.73 17.43 -28.32
C SER A 299 -18.90 16.83 -27.55
N GLN A 300 -19.99 17.57 -27.35
CA GLN A 300 -21.20 17.07 -26.69
C GLN A 300 -21.91 15.96 -27.49
N THR A 301 -21.88 16.04 -28.83
CA THR A 301 -22.56 15.08 -29.70
C THR A 301 -21.78 13.77 -29.85
N TYR A 302 -20.46 13.86 -29.98
CA TYR A 302 -19.58 12.72 -30.31
C TYR A 302 -18.70 12.26 -29.15
N GLY A 303 -18.69 13.00 -28.03
CA GLY A 303 -18.03 12.62 -26.78
C GLY A 303 -16.51 12.54 -26.87
N LYS A 304 -15.96 11.65 -26.04
CA LYS A 304 -14.52 11.38 -25.89
C LYS A 304 -13.79 11.16 -27.23
N PRO A 305 -14.33 10.40 -28.21
CA PRO A 305 -13.70 10.25 -29.52
C PRO A 305 -13.33 11.56 -30.22
N PHE A 306 -14.23 12.55 -30.23
CA PHE A 306 -13.96 13.82 -30.90
C PHE A 306 -12.88 14.62 -30.17
N VAL A 307 -12.94 14.67 -28.84
CA VAL A 307 -11.95 15.39 -28.04
C VAL A 307 -10.55 14.80 -28.22
N LEU A 308 -10.42 13.47 -28.25
CA LEU A 308 -9.15 12.79 -28.52
C LEU A 308 -8.61 13.11 -29.92
N CYS A 309 -9.43 12.94 -30.96
CA CYS A 309 -9.01 13.21 -32.34
C CYS A 309 -8.64 14.68 -32.58
N PHE A 310 -9.39 15.62 -31.96
CA PHE A 310 -9.16 17.05 -32.06
C PHE A 310 -7.89 17.47 -31.30
N GLY A 311 -7.75 17.08 -30.03
CA GLY A 311 -6.61 17.42 -29.20
C GLY A 311 -5.30 16.82 -29.68
N ALA A 312 -5.39 15.77 -30.46
CA ALA A 312 -4.22 15.17 -31.02
C ALA A 312 -3.71 15.89 -32.27
N GLN A 313 -4.47 16.79 -32.93
CA GLN A 313 -3.95 17.61 -34.03
C GLN A 313 -2.89 18.64 -33.57
N GLU A 314 -2.03 19.07 -34.50
CA GLU A 314 -1.11 20.21 -34.32
C GLU A 314 -1.88 21.54 -34.28
N PRO A 315 -1.34 22.62 -33.64
CA PRO A 315 -2.07 23.88 -33.45
C PRO A 315 -2.69 24.49 -34.72
N ASP A 316 -1.96 24.52 -35.83
CA ASP A 316 -2.47 25.05 -37.11
C ASP A 316 -3.61 24.19 -37.67
N ALA A 317 -3.51 22.86 -37.51
CA ALA A 317 -4.56 21.93 -37.89
C ALA A 317 -5.80 22.09 -37.01
N MET A 318 -5.63 22.29 -35.70
CA MET A 318 -6.75 22.58 -34.78
C MET A 318 -7.48 23.87 -35.20
N ALA A 319 -6.75 24.94 -35.54
CA ALA A 319 -7.35 26.19 -36.01
C ALA A 319 -8.20 26.00 -37.27
N ARG A 320 -7.72 25.19 -38.23
CA ARG A 320 -8.48 24.84 -39.45
C ARG A 320 -9.72 24.03 -39.13
N VAL A 321 -9.62 23.04 -38.24
CA VAL A 321 -10.79 22.27 -37.79
C VAL A 321 -11.84 23.21 -37.22
N VAL A 322 -11.45 24.19 -36.40
CA VAL A 322 -12.38 25.16 -35.83
C VAL A 322 -13.02 26.03 -36.93
N LEU A 323 -12.23 26.54 -37.87
CA LEU A 323 -12.73 27.34 -39.00
C LEU A 323 -13.74 26.55 -39.86
N HIS A 324 -13.41 25.30 -40.20
CA HIS A 324 -14.26 24.44 -41.02
C HIS A 324 -15.57 24.09 -40.28
N CYS A 325 -15.51 23.88 -38.96
CA CYS A 325 -16.69 23.66 -38.13
C CYS A 325 -17.64 24.86 -38.11
N GLN A 326 -17.18 26.10 -38.34
CA GLN A 326 -18.06 27.27 -38.42
C GLN A 326 -18.97 27.26 -39.67
N ASN A 327 -18.57 26.55 -40.72
CA ASN A 327 -19.35 26.47 -41.95
C ASN A 327 -20.56 25.53 -41.76
N LYS A 328 -21.77 26.07 -41.91
CA LYS A 328 -23.03 25.34 -41.71
C LYS A 328 -23.15 24.11 -42.62
N THR A 329 -22.71 24.19 -43.87
CA THR A 329 -22.77 23.08 -44.83
C THR A 329 -21.84 21.95 -44.42
N ILE A 330 -20.62 22.28 -43.97
CA ILE A 330 -19.68 21.29 -43.43
C ILE A 330 -20.24 20.64 -42.17
N PHE A 331 -20.75 21.44 -41.23
CA PHE A 331 -21.35 20.91 -40.01
C PHE A 331 -22.51 19.95 -40.31
N GLN A 332 -23.36 20.27 -41.29
CA GLN A 332 -24.42 19.38 -41.77
C GLN A 332 -23.87 18.10 -42.42
N ALA A 333 -22.77 18.19 -43.18
CA ALA A 333 -22.12 17.01 -43.76
C ALA A 333 -21.52 16.09 -42.68
N VAL A 334 -20.84 16.65 -41.67
CA VAL A 334 -20.29 15.92 -40.52
C VAL A 334 -21.40 15.20 -39.76
N THR A 335 -22.45 15.93 -39.39
CA THR A 335 -23.59 15.40 -38.63
C THR A 335 -24.34 14.31 -39.38
N LYS A 336 -24.58 14.49 -40.68
CA LYS A 336 -25.18 13.47 -41.54
C LYS A 336 -24.31 12.21 -41.63
N ARG A 337 -22.98 12.37 -41.74
CA ARG A 337 -22.08 11.24 -41.99
C ARG A 337 -21.79 10.41 -40.75
N LEU A 338 -21.52 11.04 -39.61
CA LEU A 338 -21.13 10.34 -38.39
C LEU A 338 -22.33 9.70 -37.67
N GLY A 339 -23.55 10.20 -37.85
CA GLY A 339 -24.73 9.71 -37.14
C GLY A 339 -24.63 9.92 -35.62
N GLN A 340 -25.41 9.18 -34.83
CA GLN A 340 -25.31 9.15 -33.37
C GLN A 340 -24.42 7.96 -32.98
N HIS A 341 -23.35 8.23 -32.20
CA HIS A 341 -22.35 7.24 -31.75
C HIS A 341 -21.40 6.67 -32.83
N PRO A 342 -20.68 7.52 -33.59
CA PRO A 342 -19.68 7.04 -34.55
C PRO A 342 -18.52 6.28 -33.88
N PRO A 343 -17.92 5.28 -34.55
CA PRO A 343 -16.67 4.69 -34.10
C PRO A 343 -15.52 5.71 -34.16
N LEU A 344 -14.52 5.54 -33.28
CA LEU A 344 -13.35 6.44 -33.19
C LEU A 344 -12.66 6.65 -34.55
N SER A 345 -12.52 5.58 -35.34
CA SER A 345 -11.90 5.62 -36.67
C SER A 345 -12.63 6.55 -37.65
N MET A 346 -13.96 6.62 -37.59
CA MET A 346 -14.75 7.54 -38.41
C MET A 346 -14.59 8.99 -37.94
N VAL A 347 -14.65 9.23 -36.63
CA VAL A 347 -14.44 10.57 -36.05
C VAL A 347 -13.05 11.09 -36.40
N SER A 348 -12.05 10.22 -36.25
CA SER A 348 -10.65 10.46 -36.60
C SER A 348 -10.48 10.91 -38.05
N LYS A 349 -11.03 10.17 -39.02
CA LYS A 349 -10.97 10.55 -40.43
C LYS A 349 -11.69 11.87 -40.71
N VAL A 350 -12.84 12.13 -40.08
CA VAL A 350 -13.54 13.42 -40.24
C VAL A 350 -12.71 14.57 -39.70
N VAL A 351 -12.14 14.44 -38.50
CA VAL A 351 -11.24 15.47 -37.94
C VAL A 351 -10.02 15.67 -38.84
N GLY A 352 -9.46 14.60 -39.39
CA GLY A 352 -8.39 14.66 -40.39
C GLY A 352 -8.79 15.46 -41.64
N ILE A 353 -10.00 15.24 -42.18
CA ILE A 353 -10.54 16.03 -43.31
C ILE A 353 -10.71 17.50 -42.94
N LEU A 354 -11.21 17.78 -41.74
CA LEU A 354 -11.38 19.15 -41.24
C LEU A 354 -10.03 19.85 -40.99
N ALA A 355 -8.94 19.11 -40.83
CA ALA A 355 -7.59 19.64 -40.62
C ALA A 355 -6.80 19.92 -41.91
N TRP A 356 -7.35 19.57 -43.09
CA TRP A 356 -6.68 19.73 -44.38
C TRP A 356 -6.27 21.16 -44.68
N ASP A 357 -5.11 21.31 -45.32
CA ASP A 357 -4.55 22.59 -45.69
C ASP A 357 -5.18 23.12 -46.98
N ASN A 358 -5.84 24.29 -46.89
CA ASN A 358 -6.44 25.05 -48.00
C ASN A 358 -7.40 24.31 -48.98
N PRO A 359 -8.23 23.34 -48.57
CA PRO A 359 -9.26 22.81 -49.47
C PRO A 359 -10.43 23.79 -49.62
N GLU A 360 -11.00 23.89 -50.82
CA GLU A 360 -12.28 24.57 -51.02
C GLU A 360 -13.38 23.87 -50.21
N TRP A 361 -14.38 24.63 -49.74
CA TRP A 361 -15.46 24.12 -48.89
C TRP A 361 -16.19 22.91 -49.48
N ASP A 362 -16.40 22.91 -50.80
CA ASP A 362 -17.06 21.83 -51.52
C ASP A 362 -16.22 20.55 -51.53
N GLN A 363 -14.89 20.65 -51.58
CA GLN A 363 -13.97 19.50 -51.53
C GLN A 363 -13.97 18.87 -50.14
N VAL A 364 -13.99 19.67 -49.07
CA VAL A 364 -14.15 19.20 -47.69
C VAL A 364 -15.47 18.45 -47.55
N CYS A 365 -16.57 19.03 -48.03
CA CYS A 365 -17.90 18.39 -47.99
C CYS A 365 -17.92 17.09 -48.80
N LEU A 366 -17.33 17.06 -49.99
CA LEU A 366 -17.24 15.88 -50.84
C LEU A 366 -16.45 14.76 -50.14
N ALA A 367 -15.32 15.11 -49.54
CA ALA A 367 -14.46 14.18 -48.83
C ALA A 367 -15.15 13.57 -47.60
N ILE A 368 -15.84 14.37 -46.79
CA ILE A 368 -16.60 13.88 -45.63
C ILE A 368 -17.70 12.90 -46.08
N ASN A 369 -18.38 13.20 -47.19
CA ASN A 369 -19.45 12.34 -47.70
C ASN A 369 -18.94 11.03 -48.34
N LYS A 370 -17.73 11.00 -48.90
CA LYS A 370 -17.22 9.87 -49.69
C LYS A 370 -16.12 9.03 -49.02
N PHE A 371 -15.38 9.56 -48.04
CA PHE A 371 -14.16 8.94 -47.47
C PHE A 371 -13.29 8.26 -48.55
N ALA A 372 -13.05 8.93 -49.67
CA ALA A 372 -12.63 8.31 -50.92
C ALA A 372 -11.18 7.74 -50.96
N TYR A 373 -10.50 7.63 -49.81
CA TYR A 373 -9.14 7.13 -49.72
C TYR A 373 -9.09 5.69 -49.19
N THR A 374 -8.09 4.95 -49.66
CA THR A 374 -7.86 3.55 -49.28
C THR A 374 -7.16 3.48 -47.94
N GLU A 375 -7.70 2.73 -46.98
CA GLU A 375 -7.03 2.49 -45.70
C GLU A 375 -5.85 1.54 -45.88
N ILE A 376 -4.71 1.89 -45.27
CA ILE A 376 -3.59 0.95 -45.15
C ILE A 376 -3.89 -0.04 -44.03
N ASP A 377 -3.45 -1.27 -44.20
CA ASP A 377 -3.58 -2.28 -43.17
C ASP A 377 -2.52 -2.03 -42.08
N LEU A 378 -2.96 -1.99 -40.81
CA LEU A 378 -2.05 -1.87 -39.67
C LEU A 378 -1.55 -3.24 -39.23
N PRO A 379 -0.36 -3.30 -38.60
CA PRO A 379 0.11 -4.53 -37.98
C PRO A 379 -0.87 -5.08 -36.94
N PRO A 380 -0.94 -6.40 -36.73
CA PRO A 380 -1.81 -7.00 -35.72
C PRO A 380 -1.63 -6.35 -34.34
N HIS A 381 -2.73 -6.17 -33.61
CA HIS A 381 -2.76 -5.58 -32.27
C HIS A 381 -2.26 -4.12 -32.18
N THR A 382 -2.25 -3.40 -33.30
CA THR A 382 -1.98 -1.98 -33.37
C THR A 382 -3.20 -1.26 -33.92
N ASP A 383 -3.69 -0.27 -33.17
CA ASP A 383 -4.84 0.55 -33.53
C ASP A 383 -4.38 1.98 -33.81
N ALA A 384 -4.92 2.58 -34.89
CA ALA A 384 -4.72 3.99 -35.15
C ALA A 384 -5.57 4.83 -34.18
N ILE A 385 -4.90 5.75 -33.48
CA ILE A 385 -5.56 6.80 -32.70
C ILE A 385 -6.08 7.87 -33.67
N ILE A 386 -5.28 8.22 -34.69
CA ILE A 386 -5.60 9.26 -35.67
C ILE A 386 -5.20 8.82 -37.08
N TRP A 387 -6.06 9.10 -38.06
CA TRP A 387 -5.82 8.92 -39.48
C TRP A 387 -5.62 10.26 -40.18
N GLN A 388 -4.66 10.33 -41.10
CA GLN A 388 -4.49 11.45 -42.03
C GLN A 388 -4.34 10.92 -43.46
N PRO A 389 -4.71 11.71 -44.48
CA PRO A 389 -4.48 11.28 -45.84
C PRO A 389 -3.03 11.51 -46.26
N LEU A 390 -2.49 10.57 -47.01
CA LEU A 390 -1.22 10.68 -47.69
C LEU A 390 -1.37 10.12 -49.11
N GLY A 391 -1.37 11.01 -50.10
CA GLY A 391 -1.83 10.69 -51.45
C GLY A 391 -3.30 10.25 -51.44
N ASN A 392 -3.57 9.05 -51.95
CA ASN A 392 -4.91 8.44 -51.96
C ASN A 392 -5.10 7.42 -50.82
N LEU A 393 -4.25 7.45 -49.78
CA LEU A 393 -4.29 6.51 -48.67
C LEU A 393 -4.68 7.19 -47.36
N TRP A 394 -5.38 6.47 -46.48
CA TRP A 394 -5.44 6.79 -45.05
C TRP A 394 -4.28 6.12 -44.34
N VAL A 395 -3.43 6.91 -43.67
CA VAL A 395 -2.28 6.44 -42.88
C VAL A 395 -2.39 6.91 -41.42
N PRO A 396 -1.89 6.14 -40.44
CA PRO A 396 -1.95 6.55 -39.04
C PRO A 396 -0.94 7.66 -38.77
N VAL A 397 -1.29 8.59 -37.90
CA VAL A 397 -0.37 9.65 -37.40
C VAL A 397 -0.18 9.62 -35.89
N ALA A 398 -0.91 8.74 -35.21
CA ALA A 398 -0.65 8.25 -33.87
C ALA A 398 -1.26 6.85 -33.77
N MET A 399 -0.57 5.92 -33.12
CA MET A 399 -1.01 4.55 -32.92
C MET A 399 -0.79 4.07 -31.49
N GLU A 400 -1.68 3.21 -31.01
CA GLU A 400 -1.61 2.48 -29.75
C GLU A 400 -1.47 0.99 -30.06
N GLY A 401 -0.63 0.29 -29.32
CA GLY A 401 -0.47 -1.16 -29.42
C GLY A 401 -0.55 -1.84 -28.06
N ALA A 402 -0.43 -3.17 -28.04
CA ALA A 402 -0.39 -3.95 -26.80
C ALA A 402 0.80 -3.53 -25.91
N GLY A 403 0.55 -2.54 -25.05
CA GLY A 403 1.50 -2.05 -24.07
C GLY A 403 2.29 -0.81 -24.46
N PHE A 404 1.96 -0.06 -25.52
CA PHE A 404 2.60 1.22 -25.84
C PHE A 404 1.69 2.20 -26.58
N GLN A 405 2.04 3.48 -26.54
CA GLN A 405 1.46 4.50 -27.42
C GLN A 405 2.56 5.32 -28.10
N THR A 406 2.32 5.75 -29.33
CA THR A 406 3.19 6.68 -30.06
C THR A 406 2.65 8.09 -29.99
N ASP A 407 3.55 9.07 -29.87
CA ASP A 407 3.19 10.47 -30.02
C ASP A 407 3.17 10.88 -31.51
N GLN A 408 2.63 12.07 -31.81
CA GLN A 408 2.65 12.56 -33.19
C GLN A 408 4.05 12.91 -33.70
N ALA A 409 5.00 13.26 -32.81
CA ALA A 409 6.37 13.54 -33.23
C ALA A 409 7.01 12.29 -33.84
N CYS A 410 6.66 11.10 -33.34
CA CYS A 410 7.05 9.81 -33.87
C CYS A 410 6.73 9.68 -35.38
N ILE A 411 5.59 10.20 -35.84
CA ILE A 411 5.12 10.00 -37.23
C ILE A 411 5.21 11.29 -38.06
N LYS A 412 5.68 12.40 -37.47
CA LYS A 412 5.75 13.73 -38.10
C LYS A 412 6.44 13.77 -39.46
N HIS A 413 7.43 12.91 -39.68
CA HIS A 413 8.25 12.92 -40.89
C HIS A 413 7.83 11.90 -41.95
N HIS A 414 6.75 11.16 -41.72
CA HIS A 414 6.28 10.11 -42.62
C HIS A 414 6.04 10.58 -44.06
N LYS A 415 5.62 11.84 -44.27
CA LYS A 415 5.39 12.40 -45.61
C LYS A 415 6.69 12.66 -46.34
N GLN A 416 7.73 13.10 -45.63
CA GLN A 416 9.07 13.28 -46.17
C GLN A 416 9.71 11.93 -46.50
N GLU A 417 9.48 10.90 -45.67
CA GLU A 417 10.07 9.58 -45.84
C GLU A 417 9.36 8.74 -46.91
N LEU A 418 8.02 8.74 -46.91
CA LEU A 418 7.23 7.95 -47.85
C LEU A 418 7.01 8.66 -49.20
N GLY A 419 7.05 10.00 -49.20
CA GLY A 419 6.71 10.84 -50.34
C GLY A 419 5.24 11.30 -50.32
N ALA A 420 4.87 12.18 -51.25
CA ALA A 420 3.52 12.76 -51.30
C ALA A 420 2.42 11.77 -51.74
N ASN A 421 2.77 10.80 -52.59
CA ASN A 421 1.85 9.80 -53.16
C ASN A 421 2.48 8.39 -53.08
N PRO A 422 2.64 7.81 -51.87
CA PRO A 422 3.20 6.48 -51.74
C PRO A 422 2.24 5.40 -52.24
N SER A 423 2.79 4.26 -52.67
CA SER A 423 1.99 3.05 -52.90
C SER A 423 1.49 2.48 -51.57
N LYS A 424 0.34 1.77 -51.60
CA LYS A 424 -0.21 1.09 -50.41
C LYS A 424 0.84 0.19 -49.74
N ALA A 425 1.51 -0.64 -50.53
CA ALA A 425 2.55 -1.56 -50.07
C ALA A 425 3.72 -0.85 -49.38
N LYS A 426 4.21 0.27 -49.93
CA LYS A 426 5.31 1.04 -49.31
C LYS A 426 4.90 1.59 -47.94
N ALA A 427 3.68 2.12 -47.83
CA ALA A 427 3.17 2.65 -46.57
C ALA A 427 3.00 1.54 -45.52
N GLU A 428 2.38 0.41 -45.88
CA GLU A 428 2.20 -0.73 -44.97
C GLU A 428 3.52 -1.28 -44.43
N ALA A 429 4.52 -1.43 -45.31
CA ALA A 429 5.85 -1.88 -44.90
C ALA A 429 6.50 -0.91 -43.90
N TYR A 430 6.40 0.40 -44.15
CA TYR A 430 6.94 1.43 -43.25
C TYR A 430 6.32 1.37 -41.85
N TYR A 431 4.98 1.32 -41.78
CA TYR A 431 4.29 1.30 -40.50
C TYR A 431 4.43 -0.03 -39.75
N ALA A 432 4.58 -1.15 -40.46
CA ALA A 432 4.91 -2.44 -39.86
C ALA A 432 6.28 -2.43 -39.20
N GLU A 433 7.29 -1.90 -39.89
CA GLU A 433 8.62 -1.79 -39.34
C GLU A 433 8.67 -0.83 -38.14
N LEU A 434 7.96 0.31 -38.23
CA LEU A 434 7.85 1.27 -37.13
C LEU A 434 7.21 0.65 -35.88
N ALA A 435 6.09 -0.07 -36.01
CA ALA A 435 5.43 -0.70 -34.88
C ALA A 435 6.35 -1.73 -34.18
N GLU A 436 7.12 -2.48 -34.96
CA GLU A 436 8.10 -3.44 -34.43
C GLU A 436 9.24 -2.73 -33.68
N ALA A 437 9.76 -1.61 -34.20
CA ALA A 437 10.77 -0.81 -33.52
C ALA A 437 10.25 -0.30 -32.16
N CYS A 438 9.02 0.23 -32.14
CA CYS A 438 8.38 0.69 -30.92
C CYS A 438 8.26 -0.42 -29.87
N ARG A 439 7.87 -1.63 -30.31
CA ARG A 439 7.76 -2.81 -29.43
C ARG A 439 9.09 -3.18 -28.81
N GLN A 440 10.18 -3.23 -29.59
CA GLN A 440 11.52 -3.55 -29.08
C GLN A 440 12.03 -2.48 -28.10
N ALA A 441 11.79 -1.19 -28.38
CA ALA A 441 12.15 -0.11 -27.46
C ALA A 441 11.41 -0.23 -26.12
N CYS A 442 10.12 -0.59 -26.14
CA CYS A 442 9.35 -0.81 -24.92
C CYS A 442 9.86 -2.02 -24.12
N GLN A 443 10.24 -3.11 -24.78
CA GLN A 443 10.87 -4.26 -24.12
C GLN A 443 12.17 -3.88 -23.43
N PHE A 444 13.01 -3.06 -24.07
CA PHE A 444 14.22 -2.51 -23.47
C PHE A 444 13.91 -1.66 -22.23
N TRP A 445 12.90 -0.80 -22.30
CA TRP A 445 12.46 0.00 -21.15
C TRP A 445 11.95 -0.87 -19.98
N TYR A 446 11.18 -1.92 -20.26
CA TYR A 446 10.74 -2.89 -19.24
C TYR A 446 11.91 -3.60 -18.58
N ALA A 447 12.91 -4.04 -19.35
CA ALA A 447 14.09 -4.71 -18.85
C ALA A 447 14.95 -3.83 -17.93
N ASN A 448 14.90 -2.50 -18.11
CA ASN A 448 15.62 -1.52 -17.30
C ASN A 448 14.83 -1.03 -16.06
N GLY A 449 13.76 -1.72 -15.67
CA GLY A 449 13.01 -1.38 -14.47
C GLY A 449 12.06 -0.18 -14.62
N ARG A 450 11.66 0.14 -15.85
CA ARG A 450 10.66 1.18 -16.17
C ARG A 450 11.06 2.59 -15.70
N PRO A 451 12.27 3.08 -16.04
CA PRO A 451 12.72 4.41 -15.64
C PRO A 451 11.81 5.50 -16.18
N GLN A 452 11.82 6.70 -15.57
CA GLN A 452 10.99 7.82 -16.01
C GLN A 452 11.19 8.17 -17.50
N SER A 453 12.40 7.96 -18.01
CA SER A 453 12.72 8.06 -19.42
C SER A 453 13.96 7.24 -19.74
N ILE A 454 14.03 6.66 -20.94
CA ILE A 454 15.23 6.01 -21.48
C ILE A 454 15.31 6.22 -22.98
N ASP A 455 16.52 6.39 -23.50
CA ASP A 455 16.80 6.32 -24.92
C ASP A 455 17.15 4.85 -25.25
N ALA A 456 16.37 4.22 -26.12
CA ALA A 456 16.65 2.87 -26.59
C ALA A 456 17.90 2.88 -27.50
N PRO A 457 18.65 1.77 -27.58
CA PRO A 457 19.72 1.64 -28.56
C PRO A 457 19.18 1.82 -29.99
N ASP A 458 20.04 2.23 -30.93
CA ASP A 458 19.68 2.35 -32.35
C ASP A 458 19.14 1.00 -32.86
N LEU A 459 17.84 0.95 -33.19
CA LEU A 459 17.16 -0.27 -33.62
C LEU A 459 17.25 -0.40 -35.14
N GLN A 460 18.06 -1.33 -35.61
CA GLN A 460 18.20 -1.62 -37.03
C GLN A 460 17.19 -2.70 -37.43
N LEU A 461 16.19 -2.31 -38.20
CA LEU A 461 15.22 -3.24 -38.79
C LEU A 461 15.49 -3.35 -40.31
N ALA A 462 14.56 -3.98 -41.04
CA ALA A 462 14.81 -4.41 -42.42
C ALA A 462 15.34 -3.28 -43.33
N VAL A 463 14.69 -2.11 -43.30
CA VAL A 463 15.03 -0.96 -44.16
C VAL A 463 15.54 0.23 -43.35
N GLY A 464 14.95 0.49 -42.18
CA GLY A 464 15.18 1.68 -41.36
C GLY A 464 16.06 1.44 -40.13
N ASN A 465 16.72 2.51 -39.71
CA ASN A 465 17.35 2.63 -38.41
C ASN A 465 16.50 3.57 -37.54
N TRP A 466 16.03 3.06 -36.42
CA TRP A 466 15.08 3.77 -35.56
C TRP A 466 15.75 4.22 -34.26
N ARG A 467 15.71 5.53 -34.01
CA ARG A 467 16.20 6.14 -32.76
C ARG A 467 15.03 6.51 -31.88
N ILE A 468 14.83 5.72 -30.83
CA ILE A 468 13.60 5.76 -30.04
C ILE A 468 13.88 6.16 -28.60
N LYS A 469 13.10 7.10 -28.07
CA LYS A 469 13.00 7.41 -26.65
C LYS A 469 11.70 6.88 -26.10
N VAL A 470 11.77 6.21 -24.96
CA VAL A 470 10.60 5.75 -24.21
C VAL A 470 10.49 6.57 -22.94
N ARG A 471 9.30 7.12 -22.68
CA ARG A 471 8.97 7.81 -21.42
C ARG A 471 7.94 7.02 -20.64
N ASN A 472 8.04 7.10 -19.31
CA ASN A 472 7.04 6.56 -18.43
C ASN A 472 5.84 7.52 -18.35
N LEU A 473 4.72 7.11 -18.94
CA LEU A 473 3.43 7.76 -18.80
C LEU A 473 2.57 6.95 -17.84
N TYR A 474 2.77 7.19 -16.54
CA TYR A 474 1.99 6.58 -15.45
C TYR A 474 1.94 5.04 -15.51
N GLY A 475 3.08 4.40 -15.71
CA GLY A 475 3.23 2.94 -15.77
C GLY A 475 3.11 2.34 -17.17
N LYS A 476 2.78 3.14 -18.19
CA LYS A 476 2.77 2.75 -19.60
C LYS A 476 3.90 3.46 -20.37
N PRO A 477 4.51 2.81 -21.36
CA PRO A 477 5.52 3.45 -22.20
C PRO A 477 4.86 4.33 -23.27
N GLU A 478 5.36 5.55 -23.37
CA GLU A 478 5.10 6.49 -24.47
C GLU A 478 6.36 6.62 -25.33
N VAL A 479 6.20 6.45 -26.64
CA VAL A 479 7.30 6.29 -27.60
C VAL A 479 7.45 7.54 -28.45
N PHE A 480 8.70 8.02 -28.57
CA PHE A 480 9.12 9.19 -29.33
C PHE A 480 10.27 8.83 -30.26
N HIS A 481 10.30 9.40 -31.47
CA HIS A 481 11.52 9.41 -32.29
C HIS A 481 12.42 10.59 -31.91
N ILE A 482 13.70 10.29 -31.67
CA ILE A 482 14.68 11.28 -31.20
C ILE A 482 15.27 12.08 -32.36
N ASP A 483 15.38 11.46 -33.54
CA ASP A 483 15.99 12.07 -34.71
C ASP A 483 15.45 11.39 -35.98
N SER A 484 14.94 12.17 -36.93
CA SER A 484 14.47 11.61 -38.20
C SER A 484 15.57 11.60 -39.26
N HIS A 485 16.62 12.43 -39.14
CA HIS A 485 17.61 12.72 -40.20
C HIS A 485 17.00 12.55 -41.60
N TYR A 486 15.77 13.04 -41.82
CA TYR A 486 14.88 12.44 -42.82
C TYR A 486 15.49 12.49 -44.24
N GLN A 487 16.33 13.49 -44.51
CA GLN A 487 17.10 13.67 -45.74
C GLN A 487 18.00 12.47 -46.08
N HIS A 488 18.37 11.66 -45.09
CA HIS A 488 19.17 10.44 -45.17
C HIS A 488 18.37 9.17 -44.85
N SER A 489 17.05 9.26 -44.67
CA SER A 489 16.21 8.09 -44.39
C SER A 489 16.25 7.11 -45.56
N ALA A 490 16.53 5.85 -45.26
CA ALA A 490 16.52 4.76 -46.24
C ALA A 490 15.14 4.62 -46.94
N TRP A 491 14.06 5.03 -46.27
CA TRP A 491 12.70 5.00 -46.80
C TRP A 491 12.44 5.94 -47.98
N ILE A 492 13.23 7.02 -48.12
CA ILE A 492 13.13 7.92 -49.27
C ILE A 492 13.44 7.17 -50.57
N ASN A 493 14.50 6.36 -50.56
CA ASN A 493 15.00 5.64 -51.74
C ASN A 493 14.44 4.22 -51.87
N HIS A 494 13.68 3.76 -50.87
CA HIS A 494 13.11 2.43 -50.87
C HIS A 494 12.06 2.25 -51.97
N LYS A 495 12.27 1.26 -52.83
CA LYS A 495 11.35 0.86 -53.90
C LYS A 495 10.62 -0.41 -53.46
N VAL A 496 9.29 -0.34 -53.38
CA VAL A 496 8.37 -1.47 -53.17
C VAL A 496 7.42 -1.55 -54.34
#